data_AF-A0A133QAQ9-F1
#
_entry.id   AF-A0A133QAQ9-F1
#
_cell.length_a   1.000
_cell.length_b   1.000
_cell.length_c   1.000
_cell.angle_alpha   90.00
_cell.angle_beta   90.00
_cell.angle_gamma   90.00
#
_symmetry.space_group_name_H-M   'P 1'
#
loop_
_entity.id
_entity.type
_entity.pdbx_description
1 polymer ?
#
loop_
_entity_poly.entity_id
_entity_poly.type
_entity_poly.pdbx_seq_one_letter_code
_entity_poly.pdbx_strand_id
1 'polypeptide(L)' 'MIKRIMIASNLCLVAGLICLFIMQFMLAISMFAISLTMSLVLFNVLLRERKGLKWAINGSFLFVVLVIVVAYFIMTK' A
#
# COMPACT_ATOMS: atom_id res chain seq x y z
N MET A 1 9.89 17.16 -3.11
CA MET A 1 8.91 16.62 -2.14
C MET A 1 8.49 15.19 -2.49
N ILE A 2 8.00 14.94 -3.70
CA ILE A 2 7.55 13.63 -4.20
C ILE A 2 8.61 12.51 -4.01
N LYS A 3 9.88 12.80 -4.32
CA LYS A 3 10.99 11.84 -4.17
C LYS A 3 11.14 11.29 -2.74
N ARG A 4 10.88 12.12 -1.71
CA ARG A 4 10.95 11.70 -0.30
C ARG A 4 9.79 10.78 0.08
N ILE A 5 8.59 11.06 -0.41
CA ILE A 5 7.39 10.22 -0.20
C ILE A 5 7.58 8.86 -0.87
N MET A 6 8.16 8.83 -2.07
CA MET A 6 8.47 7.58 -2.78
C MET A 6 9.45 6.70 -1.99
N ILE A 7 10.53 7.30 -1.47
CA ILE A 7 11.50 6.57 -0.64
C ILE A 7 10.84 6.08 0.65
N ALA A 8 10.10 6.93 1.35
CA ALA A 8 9.41 6.56 2.60
C ALA A 8 8.38 5.45 2.38
N SER A 9 7.60 5.53 1.30
CA SER A 9 6.60 4.51 0.94
C SER A 9 7.26 3.14 0.72
N ASN A 10 8.35 3.10 -0.06
CA ASN A 10 9.08 1.85 -0.31
C ASN A 10 9.78 1.32 0.94
N LEU A 11 10.31 2.19 1.80
CA LEU A 11 10.92 1.78 3.05
C LEU A 11 9.90 1.14 3.99
N CYS A 12 8.69 1.72 4.06
CA CYS A 12 7.56 1.18 4.80
C CYS A 12 7.07 -0.16 4.21
N LEU A 13 7.11 -0.30 2.88
CA LEU A 13 6.78 -1.55 2.18
C LEU A 13 7.77 -2.66 2.53
N VAL A 14 9.06 -2.36 2.50
CA VAL A 14 10.13 -3.29 2.91
C VAL A 14 10.00 -3.66 4.37
N ALA A 15 9.73 -2.69 5.26
CA ALA A 15 9.48 -2.96 6.68
C ALA A 15 8.26 -3.87 6.90
N GLY A 16 7.18 -3.68 6.14
CA GLY A 16 6.01 -4.56 6.14
C GLY A 16 6.35 -5.99 5.68
N LEU A 17 7.17 -6.12 4.64
CA LEU A 17 7.65 -7.42 4.15
C LEU A 17 8.53 -8.16 5.16
N ILE A 18 9.39 -7.42 5.88
CA ILE A 18 10.20 -7.97 6.98
C ILE A 18 9.29 -8.43 8.13
N CYS A 19 8.31 -7.62 8.53
CA CYS A 19 7.33 -8.01 9.55
C CYS A 19 6.54 -9.27 9.15
N LEU A 20 6.21 -9.42 7.85
CA LEU A 20 5.54 -10.60 7.33
C LEU A 20 6.40 -11.85 7.51
N PHE A 21 7.70 -11.76 7.21
CA PHE A 21 8.65 -12.85 7.40
C PHE A 21 8.84 -13.25 8.87
N ILE A 22 8.74 -12.29 9.79
CA ILE A 22 8.84 -12.52 11.24
C ILE A 22 7.51 -13.03 11.83
N MET A 23 6.51 -13.37 10.99
CA MET A 23 5.16 -13.80 11.40
C MET A 23 4.40 -12.74 12.23
N GLN A 24 4.80 -11.46 12.16
CA GLN A 24 4.13 -10.34 12.81
C GLN A 24 3.08 -9.74 11.87
N PHE A 25 2.08 -10.55 11.53
CA PHE A 25 1.16 -10.22 10.45
C PHE A 25 0.28 -8.99 10.69
N MET A 26 -0.18 -8.71 11.92
CA MET A 26 -0.94 -7.48 12.19
C MET A 26 -0.11 -6.22 11.92
N LEU A 27 1.17 -6.26 12.30
CA LEU A 27 2.13 -5.19 12.06
C LEU A 27 2.50 -5.09 10.56
N ALA A 28 2.66 -6.22 9.89
CA ALA A 28 2.88 -6.28 8.45
C ALA A 28 1.73 -5.66 7.66
N ILE A 29 0.48 -6.02 8.00
CA ILE A 29 -0.73 -5.52 7.36
C ILE A 29 -0.87 -4.00 7.50
N SER A 30 -0.64 -3.47 8.71
CA SER A 30 -0.70 -2.02 8.94
C SER A 30 0.39 -1.26 8.17
N MET A 31 1.63 -1.78 8.14
CA MET A 31 2.73 -1.19 7.36
C MET A 31 2.43 -1.23 5.86
N PHE A 32 1.88 -2.33 5.34
CA PHE A 32 1.43 -2.41 3.95
C PHE A 32 0.32 -1.38 3.66
N ALA A 33 -0.68 -1.25 4.53
CA ALA A 33 -1.75 -0.27 4.34
C ALA A 33 -1.22 1.18 4.29
N ILE A 34 -0.28 1.54 5.17
CA ILE A 34 0.35 2.87 5.20
C ILE A 34 1.17 3.12 3.93
N SER A 35 2.02 2.17 3.55
CA SER A 35 2.81 2.23 2.32
C SER A 35 1.92 2.39 1.07
N LEU A 36 0.82 1.62 1.01
CA LEU A 36 -0.12 1.69 -0.09
C LEU A 36 -0.81 3.06 -0.16
N THR A 37 -1.25 3.59 0.98
CA THR A 37 -1.89 4.91 1.05
C THR A 37 -0.94 6.01 0.58
N MET A 38 0.34 5.97 1.00
CA MET A 38 1.35 6.91 0.51
C MET A 38 1.58 6.80 -0.99
N SER A 39 1.65 5.58 -1.52
CA SER A 39 1.79 5.35 -2.96
C SER A 39 0.59 5.88 -3.74
N LEU A 40 -0.63 5.74 -3.21
CA LEU A 40 -1.84 6.26 -3.85
C LEU A 40 -1.84 7.80 -3.91
N VAL A 41 -1.42 8.46 -2.83
CA VAL A 41 -1.20 9.92 -2.83
C VAL A 41 -0.16 10.32 -3.88
N LEU A 42 0.95 9.57 -3.97
CA LEU A 42 2.00 9.82 -4.94
C LEU A 42 1.48 9.70 -6.39
N PHE A 43 0.73 8.65 -6.69
CA PHE A 43 0.12 8.45 -8.00
C PHE A 43 -0.94 9.49 -8.32
N ASN A 44 -1.76 9.89 -7.34
CA ASN A 44 -2.76 10.95 -7.53
C ASN A 44 -2.11 12.30 -7.89
N VAL A 45 -0.93 12.59 -7.32
CA VAL A 45 -0.13 13.79 -7.67
C VAL A 45 0.53 13.62 -9.04
N LEU A 46 1.13 12.46 -9.34
CA LEU A 46 1.84 12.20 -10.60
C LEU A 46 0.91 12.13 -11.81
N LEU A 47 -0.34 11.70 -11.63
CA LEU A 47 -1.28 11.43 -12.72
C LEU A 47 -2.46 12.39 -12.76
N ARG A 48 -2.27 13.61 -12.25
CA ARG A 48 -3.32 14.63 -12.18
C ARG A 48 -4.01 14.87 -13.52
N GLU A 49 -3.24 14.87 -14.61
CA GLU A 49 -3.72 15.15 -15.98
C GLU A 49 -4.21 13.91 -16.73
N ARG A 50 -3.85 12.69 -16.27
CA ARG A 50 -4.08 11.43 -17.00
C ARG A 50 -5.23 10.66 -16.37
N LYS A 51 -6.46 11.13 -16.61
CA LYS A 51 -7.70 10.56 -16.04
C LYS A 51 -7.79 9.03 -16.18
N GLY A 52 -7.44 8.48 -17.35
CA GLY A 52 -7.50 7.01 -17.58
C GLY A 52 -6.56 6.20 -16.69
N LEU A 53 -5.32 6.65 -16.50
CA LEU A 53 -4.33 5.92 -15.70
C LEU A 53 -4.64 6.03 -14.19
N LYS A 54 -5.26 7.13 -13.77
CA LYS A 54 -5.73 7.31 -12.39
C LYS A 54 -6.77 6.25 -12.00
N TRP A 55 -7.72 5.93 -12.89
CA TRP A 55 -8.72 4.88 -12.64
C TRP A 55 -8.10 3.50 -12.52
N ALA A 56 -7.18 3.14 -13.43
CA ALA A 56 -6.50 1.84 -13.40
C ALA A 56 -5.72 1.64 -12.09
N ILE A 57 -5.00 2.66 -11.64
CA ILE A 57 -4.23 2.58 -10.38
C ILE A 57 -5.17 2.52 -9.19
N ASN A 58 -6.19 3.37 -9.12
CA ASN A 58 -7.15 3.33 -8.02
C ASN A 58 -7.84 1.96 -7.90
N GLY A 59 -8.17 1.33 -9.03
CA GLY A 59 -8.71 -0.03 -9.07
C GLY A 59 -7.72 -1.09 -8.57
N SER A 60 -6.45 -1.01 -8.97
CA SER A 60 -5.39 -1.91 -8.49
C SER A 60 -5.19 -1.78 -6.97
N PHE A 61 -5.15 -0.55 -6.45
CA PHE A 61 -5.05 -0.31 -5.01
C PHE A 61 -6.26 -0.84 -4.23
N LEU A 62 -7.47 -0.65 -4.77
CA LEU A 62 -8.70 -1.18 -4.17
C LEU A 62 -8.63 -2.71 -4.03
N PHE A 63 -8.16 -3.40 -5.07
CA PHE A 63 -7.99 -4.85 -5.06
C PHE A 63 -6.99 -5.29 -3.97
N VAL A 64 -5.84 -4.63 -3.87
CA VAL A 64 -4.84 -4.95 -2.84
C VAL A 64 -5.40 -4.73 -1.43
N VAL A 65 -6.12 -3.64 -1.18
CA VAL A 65 -6.78 -3.40 0.11
C VAL A 65 -7.79 -4.51 0.42
N LEU A 66 -8.56 -4.96 -0.58
CA LEU A 66 -9.51 -6.07 -0.43
C LEU A 66 -8.80 -7.37 0.00
N VAL A 67 -7.68 -7.70 -0.64
CA VAL A 67 -6.84 -8.85 -0.26
C VAL A 67 -6.34 -8.72 1.17
N ILE A 68 -5.88 -7.53 1.57
CA ILE A 68 -5.41 -7.26 2.94
C ILE A 68 -6.53 -7.46 3.97
N VAL A 69 -7.74 -6.96 3.68
CA VAL A 69 -8.91 -7.12 4.56
C VAL A 69 -9.27 -8.59 4.70
N VAL A 70 -9.32 -9.34 3.60
CA VAL A 70 -9.58 -10.78 3.63
C VAL A 70 -8.51 -11.52 4.43
N ALA A 71 -7.23 -11.19 4.22
CA ALA A 71 -6.12 -11.76 4.98
C ALA A 71 -6.26 -11.49 6.48
N TYR A 72 -6.62 -10.25 6.87
CA TYR A 72 -6.86 -9.88 8.26
C TYR A 72 -7.99 -10.71 8.88
N PHE A 73 -9.12 -10.87 8.17
CA PHE A 73 -10.25 -11.69 8.63
C PHE A 73 -9.90 -13.18 8.78
N ILE A 74 -9.10 -13.72 7.86
CA ILE A 74 -8.61 -15.11 7.94
C ILE A 74 -7.72 -15.30 9.16
N MET A 75 -6.89 -14.31 9.49
CA MET A 75 -5.91 -14.42 10.55
C MET A 75 -6.40 -14.07 11.96
N THR A 76 -7.48 -13.29 12.05
CA THR A 76 -8.16 -12.99 13.31
C THR A 76 -9.01 -14.18 13.81
N LYS A 77 -9.31 -15.14 12.93
CA LYS A 77 -9.89 -16.44 13.31
C LYS A 77 -8.78 -17.43 13.66
#